data_AF-A0A3D2V2P8-F1
#
_entry.id   AF-A0A3D2V2P8-F1
#
_cell.length_a   1.000
_cell.length_b   1.000
_cell.length_c   1.000
_cell.angle_alpha   90.00
_cell.angle_beta   90.00
_cell.angle_gamma   90.00
#
_symmetry.space_group_name_H-M   'P 1'
#
loop_
_entity.id
_entity.type
_entity.pdbx_description
1 polymer ?
#
loop_
_entity_poly.entity_id
_entity_poly.type
_entity_poly.pdbx_seq_one_letter_code
_entity_poly.pdbx_strand_id
1 'polypeptide(L)'
;MSSKPHAIDRRRFLQGTGIALALPRLESFASDSATPSENPRRFVSVYHPDGVGLPLKNDPAWTDWSWFPQPGEGERDFQLTKVLDVL
;
A
#
# COMPACT_ATOMS: atom_id res chain seq x y z
N MET A 1 -13.42 -9.21 -71.29
CA MET A 1 -12.66 -7.94 -71.10
C MET A 1 -11.67 -8.18 -69.97
N SER A 2 -10.36 -8.18 -70.26
CA SER A 2 -9.32 -8.43 -69.26
C SER A 2 -9.10 -7.17 -68.41
N SER A 3 -9.38 -7.26 -67.11
CA SER A 3 -9.09 -6.21 -66.14
C SER A 3 -7.58 -6.17 -65.90
N LYS A 4 -6.93 -5.09 -66.35
CA LYS A 4 -5.52 -4.85 -66.01
C LYS A 4 -5.44 -4.61 -64.49
N PRO A 5 -4.55 -5.28 -63.75
CA PRO A 5 -4.34 -4.94 -62.35
C PRO A 5 -3.86 -3.50 -62.25
N HIS A 6 -4.51 -2.69 -61.41
CA HIS A 6 -4.03 -1.35 -61.09
C HIS A 6 -2.67 -1.48 -60.41
N ALA A 7 -1.60 -1.20 -61.15
CA ALA A 7 -0.25 -1.21 -60.61
C ALA A 7 -0.11 -0.05 -59.63
N ILE A 8 0.13 -0.36 -58.36
CA ILE A 8 0.48 0.64 -57.35
C ILE A 8 1.90 1.11 -57.64
N ASP A 9 2.11 2.43 -57.65
CA ASP A 9 3.44 3.02 -57.75
C ASP A 9 4.33 2.52 -56.61
N ARG A 10 5.50 1.95 -56.95
CA ARG A 10 6.47 1.41 -55.97
C ARG A 10 6.80 2.41 -54.87
N ARG A 11 6.93 3.70 -55.19
CA ARG A 11 7.24 4.75 -54.21
C ARG A 11 6.09 4.93 -53.23
N ARG A 12 4.84 4.95 -53.73
CA ARG A 12 3.64 5.05 -52.87
C ARG A 12 3.48 3.83 -51.97
N PHE A 13 3.75 2.64 -52.50
CA PHE A 13 3.74 1.41 -51.72
C PHE A 13 4.76 1.46 -50.57
N LEU A 14 6.01 1.84 -50.85
CA LEU A 14 7.06 1.93 -49.83
C LEU A 14 6.75 2.98 -48.76
N GLN A 15 6.20 4.14 -49.15
CA GLN A 15 5.79 5.19 -48.21
C GLN A 15 4.65 4.71 -47.29
N GLY A 16 3.61 4.09 -47.85
CA GLY A 16 2.49 3.56 -47.07
C GLY A 16 2.92 2.46 -46.10
N THR A 17 3.74 1.51 -46.57
CA THR A 17 4.26 0.43 -45.72
C THR A 17 5.16 0.96 -44.60
N GLY A 18 5.96 2.00 -44.86
CA GLY A 18 6.77 2.64 -43.82
C GLY A 18 5.93 3.26 -42.71
N ILE A 19 4.83 3.93 -43.05
CA ILE A 19 3.89 4.49 -42.07
C ILE A 19 3.18 3.36 -41.30
N ALA A 20 2.72 2.31 -41.99
CA ALA A 20 2.07 1.14 -41.39
C ALA A 20 2.97 0.42 -40.37
N LEU A 21 4.27 0.30 -40.66
CA LEU A 21 5.23 -0.30 -39.73
C LEU A 21 5.58 0.61 -38.54
N ALA A 22 5.47 1.94 -38.71
CA ALA A 22 5.71 2.90 -37.64
C ALA A 22 4.48 3.09 -36.71
N LEU A 23 3.27 2.82 -37.22
CA LEU A 23 1.99 3.00 -36.51
C LEU A 23 1.93 2.34 -35.11
N PRO A 24 2.38 1.08 -34.91
CA PRO A 24 2.40 0.47 -33.58
C PRO A 24 3.30 1.19 -32.57
N ARG A 25 4.34 1.89 -33.02
CA ARG A 25 5.20 2.71 -32.14
C ARG A 25 4.51 4.00 -31.71
N LEU A 26 3.53 4.46 -32.50
CA LEU A 26 2.71 5.62 -32.18
C LEU A 26 1.57 5.28 -31.21
N GLU A 27 1.19 4.01 -31.06
CA GLU A 27 0.25 3.55 -30.01
C GLU A 27 0.78 3.86 -28.60
N SER A 28 2.10 3.94 -28.39
CA SER A 28 2.66 4.41 -27.10
C SER A 28 2.37 5.89 -26.80
N PHE A 29 1.98 6.68 -27.80
CA PHE A 29 1.51 8.05 -27.65
C PHE A 29 -0.01 8.16 -27.71
N ALA A 30 -0.72 7.08 -28.03
CA ALA A 30 -2.15 7.04 -27.80
C ALA A 30 -2.32 7.21 -26.28
N SER A 31 -2.97 8.30 -25.88
CA SER A 31 -3.49 8.39 -24.52
C SER A 31 -4.31 7.13 -24.34
N ASP A 32 -3.95 6.31 -23.37
CA ASP A 32 -4.91 5.34 -22.83
C ASP A 32 -6.17 6.16 -22.62
N SER A 33 -7.25 5.83 -23.34
CA SER A 33 -8.53 6.44 -23.05
C SER A 33 -8.88 5.90 -21.70
N ALA A 34 -8.34 6.55 -20.66
CA ALA A 34 -8.55 6.21 -19.28
C ALA A 34 -10.05 6.38 -19.11
N THR A 35 -10.77 5.28 -19.29
CA THR A 35 -12.00 5.07 -18.57
C THR A 35 -11.61 5.43 -17.14
N PRO A 36 -12.25 6.44 -16.53
CA PRO A 36 -11.91 6.82 -15.17
C PRO A 36 -12.28 5.61 -14.32
N SER A 37 -11.34 4.68 -14.15
CA SER A 37 -11.48 3.59 -13.21
C SER A 37 -11.48 4.31 -11.87
N GLU A 38 -12.60 4.24 -11.17
CA GLU A 38 -12.69 4.77 -9.81
C GLU A 38 -11.50 4.20 -9.05
N ASN A 39 -10.60 5.09 -8.62
CA ASN A 39 -9.41 4.67 -7.88
C ASN A 39 -9.86 3.72 -6.77
N PRO A 40 -9.21 2.55 -6.61
CA PRO A 40 -9.62 1.58 -5.61
C PRO A 40 -9.61 2.23 -4.23
N ARG A 41 -10.66 2.02 -3.43
CA ARG A 41 -10.74 2.55 -2.06
C ARG A 41 -9.59 1.94 -1.23
N ARG A 42 -8.66 2.79 -0.79
CA ARG A 42 -7.50 2.39 0.03
C ARG A 42 -7.77 2.75 1.48
N PHE A 43 -7.61 1.78 2.39
CA PHE A 43 -7.69 1.99 3.83
C PHE A 43 -6.39 1.50 4.46
N VAL A 44 -5.80 2.32 5.34
CA VAL A 44 -4.63 1.96 6.14
C VAL A 44 -4.93 2.32 7.59
N SER A 45 -4.77 1.35 8.48
CA SER A 45 -4.77 1.55 9.92
C SER A 45 -3.37 1.24 10.44
N VAL A 46 -2.75 2.20 11.12
CA VAL A 46 -1.44 2.05 11.75
C VAL A 46 -1.65 2.15 13.25
N TYR A 47 -1.32 1.09 13.97
CA TYR A 47 -1.25 1.10 15.43
C TYR A 47 0.20 1.11 15.85
N HIS A 48 0.57 2.10 16.66
CA HIS A 48 1.85 2.15 17.36
C HIS A 48 1.56 1.96 18.85
N PRO A 49 1.83 0.78 19.43
CA PRO A 49 1.78 0.66 20.87
C PRO A 49 2.94 1.45 21.46
N ASP A 50 2.67 2.49 22.24
CA ASP A 50 3.68 3.22 23.04
C ASP A 50 4.27 2.37 24.19
N GLY A 51 4.15 1.03 24.07
CA GLY A 51 4.50 0.08 25.10
C GLY A 51 3.66 0.20 26.35
N VAL A 52 4.07 -0.53 27.37
CA VAL A 52 3.58 -0.37 28.74
C VAL A 52 4.78 -0.16 29.65
N GLY A 53 4.62 0.66 30.69
CA GLY A 53 5.68 0.87 31.67
C GLY A 53 5.97 -0.43 32.42
N LEU A 54 7.13 -1.03 32.16
CA LEU A 54 7.69 -2.14 32.93
C LEU A 54 9.02 -1.68 33.54
N PRO A 55 8.98 -0.96 34.68
CA PRO A 55 10.20 -0.64 35.43
C PRO A 55 10.96 -1.94 35.77
N LEU A 56 12.20 -1.83 36.22
CA LEU A 56 12.90 -2.98 36.82
C LEU A 56 12.48 -3.13 38.28
N LYS A 57 12.50 -4.34 38.85
CA LYS A 57 12.14 -4.57 40.27
C LYS A 57 12.95 -3.74 41.27
N ASN A 58 14.17 -3.33 40.88
CA ASN A 58 15.05 -2.51 41.71
C ASN A 58 14.79 -1.00 41.56
N ASP A 59 13.91 -0.60 40.64
CA ASP A 59 13.54 0.79 40.41
C ASP A 59 12.42 1.18 41.39
N PRO A 60 12.52 2.33 42.09
CA PRO A 60 11.43 2.85 42.92
C PRO A 60 10.09 2.97 42.19
N ALA A 61 10.09 3.16 40.87
CA ALA A 61 8.89 3.24 40.06
C ALA A 61 8.16 1.90 39.89
N TRP A 62 8.80 0.76 40.20
CA TRP A 62 8.18 -0.57 40.06
C TRP A 62 6.88 -0.70 40.85
N THR A 63 6.88 -0.26 42.11
CA THR A 63 5.74 -0.43 43.01
C THR A 63 4.52 0.34 42.55
N ASP A 64 4.73 1.58 42.11
CA ASP A 64 3.65 2.52 41.79
C ASP A 64 3.21 2.45 40.32
N TRP A 65 4.14 2.22 39.39
CA TRP A 65 3.95 2.45 37.95
C TRP A 65 4.14 1.21 37.08
N SER A 66 4.36 0.03 37.67
CA SER A 66 4.31 -1.23 36.93
C SER A 66 2.92 -1.44 36.34
N TRP A 67 2.88 -1.82 35.06
CA TRP A 67 1.64 -2.23 34.39
C TRP A 67 0.98 -3.46 35.03
N PHE A 68 1.76 -4.33 35.67
CA PHE A 68 1.24 -5.51 36.38
C PHE A 68 1.00 -5.21 37.86
N PRO A 69 -0.05 -5.80 38.48
CA PRO A 69 -0.27 -5.74 39.93
C PRO A 69 0.93 -6.28 40.71
N GLN A 70 1.10 -5.79 41.93
CA GLN A 70 2.11 -6.31 42.83
C GLN A 70 1.65 -7.64 43.44
N PRO A 71 2.53 -8.65 43.53
CA PRO A 71 2.22 -9.87 44.25
C PRO A 71 2.11 -9.56 45.75
N GLY A 72 1.04 -10.01 46.40
CA GLY A 72 0.97 -10.06 47.87
C GLY A 72 1.36 -11.43 48.40
N GLU A 73 0.89 -11.75 49.62
CA GLU A 73 1.28 -12.99 50.31
C GLU A 73 0.73 -14.27 49.66
N GLY A 74 -0.39 -14.17 48.93
CA GLY A 74 -1.02 -15.28 48.21
C GLY A 74 -1.32 -14.98 46.74
N GLU A 75 -1.60 -16.02 45.95
CA GLU A 75 -1.92 -15.91 44.51
C GLU A 75 -3.13 -15.01 44.21
N ARG A 76 -3.99 -14.80 45.20
CA ARG A 76 -5.22 -14.00 45.09
C ARG A 76 -5.12 -12.64 45.76
N ASP A 77 -4.01 -12.36 46.46
CA ASP A 77 -3.86 -11.18 47.31
C ASP A 77 -3.00 -10.12 46.60
N PHE A 78 -3.33 -9.78 45.36
CA PHE A 78 -2.58 -8.78 44.61
C PHE A 78 -2.97 -7.35 45.02
N GLN A 79 -2.01 -6.43 44.92
CA GLN A 79 -2.24 -5.00 45.12
C GLN A 79 -2.17 -4.28 43.78
N LEU A 80 -3.19 -3.47 43.47
CA LEU A 80 -3.22 -2.69 42.25
C LEU A 80 -2.17 -1.57 42.32
N THR A 81 -1.49 -1.35 41.19
CA THR A 81 -0.59 -0.20 41.00
C THR A 81 -1.41 1.02 40.61
N LYS A 82 -0.79 2.21 40.62
CA LYS A 82 -1.48 3.47 40.23
C LYS A 82 -1.96 3.46 38.79
N VAL A 83 -1.35 2.65 37.93
CA VAL A 83 -1.77 2.45 36.52
C VAL A 83 -3.10 1.70 36.43
N LEU A 84 -3.38 0.84 37.41
CA LEU A 84 -4.57 -0.02 37.46
C LEU A 84 -5.63 0.47 38.45
N ASP A 85 -5.33 1.53 39.20
CA ASP A 85 -6.25 2.19 40.11
C ASP A 85 -7.25 3.03 39.30
N VAL A 86 -8.45 2.49 39.10
CA VAL A 86 -9.51 3.17 38.37
C VAL A 86 -10.23 4.07 39.38
N LEU A 87 -10.11 5.39 39.19
CA LEU A 87 -10.76 6.43 40.00
C LEU A 87 -12.20 6.10 40.44
#